data_AF-A0A7Z0ITJ3-F1
#
_entry.id   AF-A0A7Z0ITJ3-F1
#
_cell.length_a   1.000
_cell.length_b   1.000
_cell.length_c   1.000
_cell.angle_alpha   90.00
_cell.angle_beta   90.00
_cell.angle_gamma   90.00
#
_symmetry.space_group_name_H-M   'P 1'
#
loop_
_entity.id
_entity.type
_entity.pdbx_description
1 polymer ?
#
loop_
_entity_poly.entity_id
_entity_poly.type
_entity_poly.pdbx_seq_one_letter_code
_entity_poly.pdbx_strand_id
1 'polypeptide(L)'
;MTDATPALLAYLSRWLDESQGDRDAEAVLWGRVAKVSEEAGEAIATLIGATGQDPRPGNIHNYDDVIEEFLDVAITAMTAAERGLFPDKVGAPT
;
A
#
# COMPACT_ATOMS: atom_id res chain seq x y z
N MET A 1 -0.01 -19.67 -8.03
CA MET A 1 -0.95 -18.57 -7.74
C MET A 1 -2.26 -18.91 -8.42
N THR A 2 -3.28 -19.25 -7.65
CA THR A 2 -4.63 -19.58 -8.16
C THR A 2 -5.26 -18.39 -8.88
N ASP A 3 -6.23 -18.63 -9.76
CA ASP A 3 -7.00 -17.61 -10.50
C ASP A 3 -7.65 -16.52 -9.62
N ALA A 4 -7.73 -16.75 -8.30
CA ALA A 4 -8.21 -15.79 -7.31
C ALA A 4 -7.29 -14.57 -7.11
N THR A 5 -5.97 -14.71 -7.29
CA THR A 5 -5.02 -13.63 -6.99
C THR A 5 -5.18 -12.44 -7.95
N PRO A 6 -5.25 -12.61 -9.28
CA PRO A 6 -5.48 -11.48 -10.19
C PRO A 6 -6.83 -10.79 -9.98
N ALA A 7 -7.89 -11.54 -9.66
CA ALA A 7 -9.22 -10.99 -9.42
C ALA A 7 -9.27 -10.10 -8.16
N LEU A 8 -8.61 -10.54 -7.08
CA LEU A 8 -8.48 -9.75 -5.85
C LEU A 8 -7.69 -8.45 -6.09
N LEU A 9 -6.58 -8.52 -6.82
CA LEU A 9 -5.76 -7.35 -7.16
C LEU A 9 -6.56 -6.32 -7.97
N ALA A 10 -7.31 -6.77 -8.97
CA ALA A 10 -8.17 -5.89 -9.77
C ALA A 10 -9.28 -5.26 -8.92
N TYR A 11 -9.89 -6.03 -8.01
CA TYR A 11 -10.90 -5.52 -7.09
C TYR A 11 -10.34 -4.43 -6.16
N LEU A 12 -9.22 -4.69 -5.49
CA LEU A 12 -8.57 -3.73 -4.59
C LEU A 12 -8.11 -2.48 -5.34
N SER A 13 -7.52 -2.65 -6.53
CA SER A 13 -7.07 -1.55 -7.36
C SER A 13 -8.24 -0.63 -7.78
N ARG A 14 -9.38 -1.22 -8.17
CA ARG A 14 -10.59 -0.46 -8.51
C ARG A 14 -11.16 0.29 -7.31
N TRP A 15 -11.25 -0.37 -6.16
CA TRP A 15 -11.71 0.27 -4.92
C TRP A 15 -10.82 1.47 -4.55
N LEU A 16 -9.50 1.36 -4.73
CA LEU A 16 -8.58 2.47 -4.48
C LEU A 16 -8.78 3.62 -5.48
N ASP A 17 -9.01 3.30 -6.76
CA ASP A 17 -9.24 4.28 -7.83
C ASP A 17 -10.49 5.14 -7.60
N GLU A 18 -11.53 4.62 -6.94
CA GLU A 18 -12.75 5.37 -6.59
C GLU A 18 -12.47 6.63 -5.75
N SER A 19 -11.33 6.67 -5.05
CA SER A 19 -10.92 7.80 -4.19
C SER A 19 -9.94 8.78 -4.84
N GLN A 20 -9.45 8.51 -6.06
CA GLN A 20 -8.32 9.24 -6.66
C GLN A 20 -8.70 10.56 -7.34
N GLY A 21 -10.00 10.83 -7.58
CA GLY A 21 -10.45 12.05 -8.26
C GLY A 21 -9.89 12.21 -9.68
N ASP A 22 -9.69 13.45 -10.14
CA ASP A 22 -9.24 13.78 -11.51
C ASP A 22 -7.71 13.72 -11.69
N ARG A 23 -6.99 12.94 -10.88
CA ARG A 23 -5.52 12.81 -11.00
C ARG A 23 -5.15 12.07 -12.29
N ASP A 24 -4.09 12.51 -12.96
CA ASP A 24 -3.57 11.80 -14.13
C ASP A 24 -2.94 10.44 -13.75
N ALA A 25 -2.75 9.59 -14.75
CA ALA A 25 -2.28 8.22 -14.56
C ALA A 25 -0.86 8.12 -13.97
N GLU A 26 0.00 9.10 -14.27
CA GLU A 26 1.37 9.17 -13.75
C GLU A 26 1.35 9.55 -12.27
N ALA A 27 0.57 10.56 -11.90
CA ALA A 27 0.38 10.98 -10.50
C ALA A 27 -0.19 9.84 -9.64
N VAL A 28 -1.15 9.07 -10.15
CA VAL A 28 -1.68 7.89 -9.45
C VAL A 28 -0.61 6.81 -9.27
N LEU A 29 0.22 6.55 -10.28
CA LEU A 29 1.32 5.58 -10.17
C LEU A 29 2.33 6.00 -9.11
N TRP A 30 2.81 7.24 -9.16
CA TRP A 30 3.73 7.78 -8.17
C TRP A 30 3.13 7.76 -6.76
N GLY A 31 1.85 8.10 -6.60
CA GLY A 31 1.15 8.01 -5.33
C GLY A 31 1.12 6.60 -4.75
N ARG A 32 0.81 5.59 -5.58
CA ARG A 32 0.82 4.18 -5.15
C ARG A 32 2.21 3.71 -4.74
N VAL A 33 3.25 4.08 -5.50
CA VAL A 33 4.65 3.73 -5.16
C VAL A 33 5.09 4.43 -3.87
N ALA A 34 4.75 5.70 -3.70
CA ALA A 34 5.06 6.44 -2.48
C ALA A 34 4.40 5.81 -1.25
N LYS A 35 3.14 5.40 -1.36
CA LYS A 35 2.39 4.80 -0.25
C LYS A 35 3.01 3.49 0.24
N VAL A 36 3.62 2.67 -0.63
CA VAL A 36 4.38 1.46 -0.20
C VAL A 36 5.48 1.81 0.80
N SER A 37 6.22 2.91 0.55
CA SER A 37 7.27 3.35 1.47
C SER A 37 6.71 3.95 2.75
N GLU A 38 5.55 4.60 2.69
CA GLU A 38 4.84 5.16 3.84
C GLU A 38 4.40 4.05 4.79
N GLU A 39 3.65 3.04 4.31
CA GLU A 39 3.19 1.92 5.15
C GLU A 39 4.35 1.09 5.70
N ALA A 40 5.43 0.94 4.92
CA ALA A 40 6.62 0.26 5.44
C ALA A 40 7.24 1.01 6.62
N GLY A 41 7.17 2.34 6.61
CA GLY A 41 7.58 3.19 7.73
C GLY A 41 6.66 3.05 8.93
N GLU A 42 5.35 3.00 8.71
CA GLU A 42 4.33 2.81 9.76
C GLU A 42 4.47 1.44 10.43
N ALA A 43 4.62 0.35 9.67
CA ALA A 43 4.89 -0.98 10.20
C ALA A 43 6.16 -1.04 11.08
N ILE A 44 7.23 -0.34 10.68
CA ILE A 44 8.45 -0.23 11.49
C ILE A 44 8.17 0.55 12.78
N ALA A 45 7.47 1.68 12.69
CA ALA A 45 7.13 2.51 13.85
C ALA A 45 6.25 1.76 14.86
N THR A 46 5.23 1.05 14.38
CA THR A 46 4.31 0.24 15.19
C THR A 46 5.06 -0.94 15.82
N LEU A 47 5.96 -1.61 15.10
CA LEU A 47 6.81 -2.66 15.67
C LEU A 47 7.74 -2.12 16.76
N ILE A 48 8.36 -0.95 16.54
CA ILE A 48 9.18 -0.26 17.54
C ILE A 48 8.34 0.05 18.79
N GLY A 49 7.12 0.54 18.59
CA GLY A 49 6.16 0.86 19.64
C GLY A 49 5.65 -0.36 20.41
N ALA A 50 5.49 -1.52 19.76
CA ALA A 50 5.06 -2.77 20.38
C ALA A 50 6.19 -3.49 21.13
N THR A 51 7.44 -3.32 20.68
CA THR A 51 8.64 -3.96 21.27
C THR A 51 9.36 -3.08 22.29
N GLY A 52 8.92 -1.83 22.47
CA GLY A 52 9.52 -0.88 23.41
C GLY A 52 10.94 -0.45 23.04
N GLN A 53 11.29 -0.45 21.75
CA GLN A 53 12.64 -0.09 21.29
C GLN A 53 12.88 1.43 21.24
N ASP A 54 11.83 2.26 21.20
CA ASP A 54 11.97 3.73 21.31
C ASP A 54 11.90 4.17 22.77
N PRO A 55 12.93 4.86 23.30
CA PRO A 55 12.90 5.40 24.65
C PRO A 55 12.02 6.65 24.84
N ARG A 56 11.38 7.19 23.79
CA ARG A 56 10.75 8.54 23.82
C ARG A 56 9.21 8.57 23.86
N PRO A 57 8.47 7.48 23.59
CA PRO A 57 7.22 7.20 24.31
C PRO A 57 6.99 5.70 24.61
N GLY A 58 6.39 5.39 25.77
CA GLY A 58 6.11 4.01 26.21
C GLY A 58 5.05 3.28 25.39
N ASN A 59 5.05 1.93 25.47
CA ASN A 59 4.22 0.97 24.70
C ASN A 59 2.83 1.52 24.31
N ILE A 60 2.72 2.00 23.07
CA ILE A 60 1.49 2.54 22.48
C ILE A 60 0.82 1.56 21.51
N HIS A 61 1.50 0.46 21.17
CA HIS A 61 1.03 -0.53 20.22
C HIS A 61 1.16 -1.95 20.75
N ASN A 62 0.31 -2.85 20.24
CA ASN A 62 0.37 -4.28 20.47
C ASN A 62 0.73 -5.01 19.15
N TYR A 63 0.91 -6.33 19.20
CA TYR A 63 1.30 -7.11 18.01
C TYR A 63 0.17 -7.25 16.97
N ASP A 64 -1.10 -7.11 17.36
CA ASP A 64 -2.21 -7.09 16.40
C ASP A 64 -2.11 -5.83 15.54
N ASP A 65 -1.78 -4.68 16.13
CA ASP A 65 -1.53 -3.43 15.39
C ASP A 65 -0.40 -3.63 14.35
N VAL A 66 0.67 -4.35 14.72
CA VAL A 66 1.77 -4.65 13.79
C VAL A 66 1.30 -5.50 12.60
N ILE A 67 0.38 -6.44 12.83
CA ILE A 67 -0.19 -7.25 11.76
C ILE A 67 -1.04 -6.39 10.83
N GLU A 68 -1.83 -5.46 11.37
CA GLU A 68 -2.62 -4.52 10.57
C GLU A 68 -1.71 -3.70 9.63
N GLU A 69 -0.61 -3.14 10.15
CA GLU A 69 0.35 -2.38 9.33
C GLU A 69 1.03 -3.23 8.24
N PHE A 70 1.34 -4.50 8.54
CA PHE A 70 1.87 -5.42 7.51
C PHE A 70 0.83 -5.72 6.41
N LEU A 71 -0.46 -5.76 6.74
CA LEU A 71 -1.52 -5.91 5.76
C LEU A 71 -1.63 -4.66 4.89
N ASP A 72 -1.43 -3.47 5.45
CA ASP A 72 -1.40 -2.22 4.68
C ASP A 72 -0.21 -2.17 3.71
N VAL A 73 0.98 -2.58 4.15
CA VAL A 73 2.14 -2.78 3.24
C VAL A 73 1.80 -3.76 2.12
N ALA A 74 1.15 -4.89 2.44
CA ALA A 74 0.79 -5.89 1.45
C ALA A 74 -0.20 -5.33 0.42
N ILE A 75 -1.25 -4.63 0.86
CA ILE A 75 -2.29 -4.05 0.00
C ILE A 75 -1.69 -2.95 -0.89
N THR A 76 -0.85 -2.07 -0.36
CA THR A 76 -0.22 -1.00 -1.13
C THR A 76 0.77 -1.55 -2.16
N ALA A 77 1.56 -2.56 -1.82
CA ALA A 77 2.47 -3.21 -2.77
C ALA A 77 1.70 -3.95 -3.88
N MET A 78 0.61 -4.63 -3.52
CA MET A 78 -0.26 -5.34 -4.45
C MET A 78 -0.95 -4.39 -5.45
N THR A 79 -1.49 -3.27 -4.97
CA THR A 79 -2.16 -2.29 -5.84
C THR A 79 -1.16 -1.50 -6.69
N ALA A 80 0.06 -1.23 -6.20
CA ALA A 80 1.14 -0.67 -7.01
C ALA A 80 1.56 -1.64 -8.13
N ALA A 81 1.69 -2.93 -7.83
CA ALA A 81 2.04 -3.95 -8.82
C ALA A 81 0.95 -4.10 -9.90
N GLU A 82 -0.34 -4.14 -9.54
CA GLU A 82 -1.43 -4.19 -10.52
C GLU A 82 -1.36 -2.99 -11.47
N ARG A 83 -1.10 -1.78 -10.97
CA ARG A 83 -1.00 -0.58 -11.80
C ARG A 83 0.23 -0.60 -12.71
N GLY A 84 1.39 -0.96 -12.18
CA GLY A 84 2.67 -0.97 -12.90
C GLY A 84 2.83 -2.10 -13.92
N LEU A 85 2.15 -3.23 -13.71
CA LEU A 85 2.14 -4.36 -14.65
C LEU A 85 1.27 -4.14 -15.89
N PHE A 86 0.45 -3.08 -15.92
CA PHE A 86 -0.37 -2.71 -17.08
C PHE A 86 -0.03 -1.29 -17.57
N PRO A 87 1.13 -1.09 -18.20
CA PRO A 87 1.52 0.20 -18.76
C PRO A 87 0.52 0.75 -19.78
N ASP A 88 -0.26 -0.11 -20.44
CA ASP A 88 -1.32 0.26 -21.38
C ASP A 88 -2.47 1.05 -20.71
N LYS A 89 -2.60 1.00 -19.37
CA LYS A 89 -3.55 1.80 -18.59
C LYS A 89 -3.06 3.20 -18.24
N VAL A 90 -1.78 3.52 -18.54
CA VAL A 90 -1.17 4.82 -18.23
C VAL A 90 -1.37 5.83 -19.37
N GLY A 91 -1.95 5.40 -20.49
CA GLY A 91 -2.12 6.24 -21.66
C GLY A 91 -0.80 6.31 -22.43
N ALA A 92 -0.79 5.71 -23.62
CA ALA A 92 0.27 5.98 -24.58
C ALA A 92 0.30 7.49 -24.87
N PRO A 93 1.48 8.13 -24.94
CA PRO A 93 1.56 9.51 -25.39
C PRO A 93 1.05 9.57 -26.84
N THR A 94 0.04 10.42 -27.09
CA THR A 94 -0.31 10.90 -28.43
C THR A 94 0.76 11.82 -28.97
#